data_AF-T2M2J2-F1
#
_entry.id   AF-T2M2J2-F1
#
_cell.length_a   1.000
_cell.length_b   1.000
_cell.length_c   1.000
_cell.angle_alpha   90.00
_cell.angle_beta   90.00
_cell.angle_gamma   90.00
#
_symmetry.space_group_name_H-M   'P 1'
#
loop_
_entity.id
_entity.type
_entity.pdbx_description
1 polymer ?
#
loop_
_entity_poly.entity_id
_entity_poly.type
_entity_poly.pdbx_seq_one_letter_code
_entity_poly.pdbx_strand_id
1 'polypeptide(L)'
;MSSISELSEASLQELYTWIDEIPLSRPKKNFARDFSDGVLVAEIIKHFIPSIVDLHNYVTANSTSLKTDNWNLLSRKVFNRLSFNVEEDHIKGIVMCRPGFIEHVLTNLRENIDSYMARKKTADVAEKI
;
A
#
# COMPACT_ATOMS: atom_id res chain seq x y z
N MET A 1 0.52 14.63 -16.77
CA MET A 1 0.64 13.17 -16.85
C MET A 1 1.91 12.80 -16.11
N SER A 2 1.78 12.33 -14.87
CA SER A 2 2.90 11.85 -14.07
C SER A 2 3.47 10.62 -14.77
N SER A 3 4.63 10.73 -15.41
CA SER A 3 5.32 9.60 -16.04
C SER A 3 5.71 8.62 -14.96
N ILE A 4 5.12 7.43 -14.96
CA ILE A 4 5.56 6.34 -14.10
C ILE A 4 6.95 5.94 -14.57
N SER A 5 7.94 6.14 -13.71
CA SER A 5 9.30 5.64 -13.93
C SER A 5 9.24 4.11 -13.99
N GLU A 6 9.73 3.54 -15.08
CA GLU A 6 9.78 2.09 -15.26
C GLU A 6 10.71 1.49 -14.19
N LEU A 7 10.14 0.67 -13.30
CA LEU A 7 10.92 -0.05 -12.29
C LEU A 7 11.76 -1.12 -12.99
N SER A 8 13.03 -1.27 -12.57
CA SER A 8 13.88 -2.33 -13.11
C SER A 8 13.32 -3.71 -12.74
N GLU A 9 13.59 -4.72 -13.57
CA GLU A 9 13.16 -6.10 -13.32
C GLU A 9 13.67 -6.62 -11.96
N ALA A 10 14.91 -6.28 -11.60
CA ALA A 10 15.48 -6.63 -10.29
C ALA A 10 14.69 -6.00 -9.14
N SER A 11 14.35 -4.71 -9.23
CA SER A 11 13.56 -4.02 -8.21
C SER A 11 12.14 -4.59 -8.08
N LEU A 12 11.53 -4.97 -9.20
CA LEU A 12 10.22 -5.63 -9.19
C LEU A 12 10.28 -6.99 -8.51
N GLN A 13 11.33 -7.78 -8.79
CA GLN A 13 11.52 -9.07 -8.15
C GLN A 13 11.70 -8.94 -6.64
N GLU A 14 12.52 -8.00 -6.19
CA GLU A 14 12.70 -7.71 -4.75
C GLU A 14 11.40 -7.28 -4.08
N LEU A 15 10.60 -6.45 -4.76
CA LEU A 15 9.29 -6.03 -4.27
C LEU A 15 8.36 -7.24 -4.09
N TYR A 16 8.31 -8.13 -5.07
CA TYR A 16 7.45 -9.32 -5.01
C TYR A 16 7.92 -10.29 -3.92
N THR A 17 9.22 -10.53 -3.77
CA THR A 17 9.76 -11.35 -2.68
C THR A 17 9.38 -10.78 -1.32
N TRP A 18 9.54 -9.46 -1.11
CA TRP A 18 9.13 -8.81 0.14
C TRP A 18 7.63 -8.98 0.43
N ILE A 19 6.77 -8.89 -0.59
CA ILE A 19 5.33 -9.06 -0.42
C ILE A 19 4.94 -10.52 -0.14
N ASP A 20 5.72 -11.48 -0.62
CA ASP A 20 5.51 -12.91 -0.37
C ASP A 20 5.89 -13.33 1.06
N GLU A 21 6.79 -12.59 1.72
CA GLU A 21 7.11 -12.80 3.14
C GLU A 21 5.93 -12.43 4.07
N ILE A 22 4.98 -11.63 3.58
CA ILE A 22 3.84 -11.16 4.34
C ILE A 22 2.69 -12.18 4.25
N PRO A 23 2.13 -12.66 5.39
CA PRO A 23 1.01 -13.60 5.39
C PRO A 23 -0.30 -12.88 5.04
N LEU A 24 -0.54 -12.70 3.73
CA LEU A 24 -1.77 -12.12 3.20
C LEU A 24 -2.91 -13.14 3.16
N SER A 25 -4.14 -12.65 3.27
CA SER A 25 -5.35 -13.48 3.35
C SER A 25 -5.69 -14.24 2.07
N ARG A 26 -5.19 -13.78 0.91
CA ARG A 26 -5.50 -14.34 -0.40
C ARG A 26 -4.25 -14.53 -1.27
N PRO A 27 -4.21 -15.60 -2.10
CA PRO A 27 -3.09 -15.86 -2.98
C PRO A 27 -2.99 -14.80 -4.08
N LYS A 28 -1.78 -14.32 -4.32
CA LYS A 28 -1.45 -13.30 -5.32
C LYS A 28 -1.19 -14.01 -6.65
N LYS A 29 -2.10 -13.85 -7.63
CA LYS A 29 -1.94 -14.39 -9.00
C LYS A 29 -1.70 -13.29 -10.03
N ASN A 30 -2.29 -12.11 -9.81
CA ASN A 30 -2.14 -10.95 -10.68
C ASN A 30 -2.10 -9.69 -9.81
N PHE A 31 -0.92 -9.13 -9.59
CA PHE A 31 -0.72 -7.98 -8.70
C PHE A 31 -1.64 -6.80 -9.03
N ALA A 32 -1.70 -6.37 -10.28
CA ALA A 32 -2.57 -5.27 -10.71
C ALA A 32 -4.04 -5.52 -10.37
N ARG A 33 -4.53 -6.76 -10.53
CA ARG A 33 -5.93 -7.11 -10.21
C ARG A 33 -6.15 -7.28 -8.72
N ASP A 34 -5.31 -8.07 -8.06
CA ASP A 34 -5.50 -8.51 -6.67
C ASP A 34 -5.30 -7.36 -5.69
N PHE A 35 -4.54 -6.33 -6.06
CA PHE A 35 -4.34 -5.13 -5.23
C PHE A 35 -5.24 -3.96 -5.65
N SER A 36 -5.98 -4.08 -6.76
CA SER A 36 -6.79 -2.97 -7.28
C SER A 36 -7.86 -2.45 -6.32
N ASP A 37 -8.34 -3.28 -5.39
CA ASP A 37 -9.38 -2.94 -4.42
C ASP A 37 -8.83 -2.33 -3.11
N GLY A 38 -7.51 -2.26 -2.95
CA GLY A 38 -6.85 -1.69 -1.77
C GLY A 38 -6.87 -2.57 -0.51
N VAL A 39 -7.57 -3.70 -0.49
CA VAL A 39 -7.70 -4.53 0.72
C VAL A 39 -6.36 -5.18 1.08
N LEU A 40 -5.64 -5.74 0.10
CA LEU A 40 -4.31 -6.29 0.33
C LEU A 40 -3.29 -5.23 0.77
N VAL A 41 -3.43 -3.99 0.29
CA VAL A 41 -2.58 -2.88 0.72
C VAL A 41 -2.82 -2.57 2.20
N ALA A 42 -4.09 -2.59 2.63
CA ALA A 42 -4.43 -2.45 4.04
C ALA A 42 -3.84 -3.59 4.88
N GLU A 43 -3.87 -4.84 4.41
CA GLU A 43 -3.25 -5.98 5.10
C GLU A 43 -1.74 -5.85 5.26
N ILE A 44 -1.02 -5.43 4.20
CA ILE A 44 0.41 -5.14 4.25
C ILE A 44 0.70 -4.14 5.37
N ILE A 45 -0.01 -3.01 5.39
CA ILE A 45 0.23 -1.98 6.39
C ILE A 45 -0.16 -2.45 7.78
N LYS A 46 -1.25 -3.23 7.91
CA LYS A 46 -1.68 -3.82 9.18
C LYS A 46 -0.62 -4.76 9.75
N HIS A 47 0.08 -5.50 8.91
CA HIS A 47 1.14 -6.43 9.31
C HIS A 47 2.29 -5.69 10.02
N PHE A 48 2.77 -4.58 9.45
CA PHE A 48 3.85 -3.79 10.05
C PHE A 48 3.37 -2.84 11.15
N ILE A 49 2.22 -2.21 10.96
CA ILE A 49 1.69 -1.15 11.81
C ILE A 49 0.21 -1.42 12.11
N PRO A 50 -0.09 -2.38 13.00
CA PRO A 50 -1.46 -2.78 13.28
C PRO A 50 -2.31 -1.65 13.89
N SER A 51 -1.68 -0.61 14.46
CA SER A 51 -2.38 0.49 15.14
C SER A 51 -3.03 1.52 14.22
N ILE A 52 -2.60 1.61 12.95
CA ILE A 52 -3.11 2.66 12.03
C ILE A 52 -4.12 2.13 11.01
N VAL A 53 -4.27 0.81 10.90
CA VAL A 53 -5.18 0.16 9.96
C VAL A 53 -6.24 -0.61 10.69
N ASP A 54 -7.46 -0.48 10.19
CA ASP A 54 -8.58 -1.22 10.69
C ASP A 54 -9.35 -1.89 9.54
N LEU A 55 -9.06 -3.19 9.36
CA LEU A 55 -9.44 -3.97 8.18
C LEU A 55 -10.94 -4.04 7.94
N HIS A 56 -11.77 -3.93 8.98
CA HIS A 56 -13.24 -3.96 8.84
C HIS A 56 -13.79 -2.77 8.04
N ASN A 57 -12.99 -1.71 7.86
CA ASN A 57 -13.37 -0.54 7.07
C ASN A 57 -13.23 -0.77 5.56
N TYR A 58 -12.56 -1.84 5.13
CA TYR A 58 -12.24 -2.11 3.73
C TYR A 58 -12.99 -3.35 3.27
N VAL A 59 -13.78 -3.19 2.22
CA VAL A 59 -14.61 -4.28 1.68
C VAL A 59 -14.04 -4.73 0.35
N THR A 60 -13.90 -6.03 0.14
CA THR A 60 -13.46 -6.58 -1.15
C THR A 60 -14.43 -6.17 -2.25
N ALA A 61 -13.90 -5.60 -3.33
CA ALA A 61 -14.70 -4.89 -4.31
C ALA A 61 -14.28 -5.19 -5.75
N ASN A 62 -15.26 -5.51 -6.59
CA ASN A 62 -15.09 -5.63 -8.03
C ASN A 62 -15.51 -4.36 -8.78
N SER A 63 -16.38 -3.54 -8.19
CA SER A 63 -16.85 -2.27 -8.76
C SER A 63 -15.77 -1.19 -8.63
N THR A 64 -15.49 -0.48 -9.73
CA THR A 64 -14.51 0.63 -9.75
C THR A 64 -14.83 1.72 -8.74
N SER A 65 -16.11 2.01 -8.49
CA SER A 65 -16.53 2.97 -7.46
C SER A 65 -16.09 2.52 -6.08
N LEU A 66 -16.42 1.28 -5.70
CA LEU A 66 -16.08 0.73 -4.38
C LEU A 66 -14.57 0.60 -4.18
N LYS A 67 -13.83 0.22 -5.23
CA LYS A 67 -12.37 0.22 -5.20
C LYS A 67 -11.83 1.63 -4.91
N THR A 68 -12.35 2.64 -5.61
CA THR A 68 -11.96 4.04 -5.42
C THR A 68 -12.26 4.51 -3.99
N ASP A 69 -13.41 4.12 -3.44
CA ASP A 69 -13.78 4.44 -2.06
C ASP A 69 -12.81 3.84 -1.05
N ASN A 70 -12.41 2.57 -1.23
CA ASN A 70 -11.38 1.94 -0.39
C ASN A 70 -10.05 2.69 -0.47
N TRP A 71 -9.60 3.08 -1.67
CA TRP A 71 -8.36 3.84 -1.85
C TRP A 71 -8.42 5.24 -1.23
N ASN A 72 -9.54 5.94 -1.36
CA ASN A 72 -9.78 7.23 -0.71
C ASN A 72 -9.75 7.08 0.82
N LEU A 73 -10.30 5.99 1.35
CA LEU A 73 -10.29 5.71 2.77
C LEU A 73 -8.87 5.38 3.28
N LEU A 74 -8.08 4.60 2.53
CA LEU A 74 -6.66 4.39 2.79
C LEU A 74 -5.90 5.70 2.81
N SER A 75 -6.09 6.55 1.80
CA SER A 75 -5.44 7.86 1.71
C SER A 75 -5.73 8.71 2.95
N ARG A 76 -7.02 8.83 3.30
CA ARG A 76 -7.45 9.66 4.42
C ARG A 76 -7.02 9.14 5.79
N LYS A 77 -7.18 7.84 6.06
CA LYS A 77 -6.97 7.25 7.40
C LYS A 77 -5.55 6.76 7.64
N VAL A 78 -4.89 6.24 6.60
CA VAL A 78 -3.64 5.47 6.73
C VAL A 78 -2.47 6.22 6.10
N PHE A 79 -2.54 6.58 4.81
CA PHE A 79 -1.41 7.19 4.11
C PHE A 79 -1.00 8.54 4.71
N ASN A 80 -1.96 9.36 5.11
CA ASN A 80 -1.70 10.60 5.85
C ASN A 80 -0.87 10.39 7.12
N ARG A 81 -1.03 9.25 7.82
CA ARG A 81 -0.24 8.92 9.03
C ARG A 81 1.18 8.48 8.69
N LEU A 82 1.38 7.94 7.50
CA LEU A 82 2.67 7.50 6.96
C LEU A 82 3.44 8.64 6.28
N SER A 83 2.86 9.85 6.19
CA SER A 83 3.36 10.94 5.33
C SER A 83 3.42 10.55 3.85
N PHE A 84 2.56 9.61 3.44
CA PHE A 84 2.45 9.12 2.09
C PHE A 84 1.23 9.76 1.41
N ASN A 85 1.38 10.19 0.15
CA ASN A 85 0.29 10.74 -0.65
C ASN A 85 0.25 10.05 -2.01
N VAL A 86 -0.92 9.56 -2.39
CA VAL A 86 -1.15 8.95 -3.70
C VAL A 86 -2.08 9.87 -4.48
N GLU A 87 -1.61 10.32 -5.64
CA GLU A 87 -2.40 11.17 -6.53
C GLU A 87 -3.66 10.44 -7.02
N GLU A 88 -4.74 11.19 -7.25
CA GLU A 88 -6.00 10.62 -7.73
C GLU A 88 -5.85 9.91 -9.08
N ASP A 89 -4.99 10.41 -9.96
CA ASP A 89 -4.68 9.76 -11.24
C ASP A 89 -3.97 8.42 -11.06
N HIS A 90 -3.11 8.30 -10.04
CA HIS A 90 -2.50 7.02 -9.68
C HIS A 90 -3.56 6.04 -9.18
N ILE A 91 -4.46 6.48 -8.29
CA ILE A 91 -5.58 5.67 -7.80
C ILE A 91 -6.44 5.19 -8.97
N LYS A 92 -6.78 6.06 -9.93
CA LYS A 92 -7.53 5.68 -11.14
C LYS A 92 -6.81 4.61 -11.94
N GLY A 93 -5.48 4.73 -12.11
CA GLY A 93 -4.67 3.72 -12.78
C GLY A 93 -4.72 2.36 -12.09
N ILE A 94 -4.62 2.34 -10.76
CA ILE A 94 -4.70 1.11 -9.95
C ILE A 94 -6.09 0.47 -10.03
N VAL A 95 -7.16 1.28 -9.89
CA VAL A 95 -8.55 0.81 -9.96
C VAL A 95 -8.88 0.21 -11.34
N MET A 96 -8.26 0.75 -12.40
CA MET A 96 -8.33 0.22 -13.76
C MET A 96 -7.40 -0.98 -14.02
N CYS A 97 -6.71 -1.48 -12.99
CA CYS A 97 -5.74 -2.58 -13.08
C CYS A 97 -4.63 -2.31 -14.11
N ARG A 98 -4.18 -1.06 -14.26
CA ARG A 98 -3.07 -0.74 -15.15
C ARG A 98 -1.77 -1.24 -14.55
N PRO A 99 -0.96 -2.01 -15.31
CA PRO A 99 0.33 -2.51 -14.82
C PRO A 99 1.29 -1.35 -14.52
N GLY A 100 2.15 -1.52 -13.52
CA GLY A 100 3.16 -0.55 -13.08
C GLY A 100 2.67 0.44 -12.04
N PHE A 101 1.38 0.78 -12.02
CA PHE A 101 0.82 1.75 -11.06
C PHE A 101 0.87 1.23 -9.63
N ILE A 102 0.47 -0.03 -9.42
CA ILE A 102 0.43 -0.60 -8.09
C ILE A 102 1.85 -0.87 -7.56
N GLU A 103 2.74 -1.35 -8.43
CA GLU A 103 4.12 -1.64 -8.10
C GLU A 103 4.83 -0.36 -7.65
N HIS A 104 4.62 0.76 -8.35
CA HIS A 104 5.16 2.05 -7.94
C HIS A 104 4.64 2.49 -6.57
N VAL A 105 3.33 2.35 -6.32
CA VAL A 105 2.74 2.68 -5.02
C VAL A 105 3.26 1.79 -3.90
N LEU A 106 3.45 0.50 -4.16
CA LEU A 106 3.95 -0.46 -3.16
C LEU A 106 5.43 -0.22 -2.83
N THR A 107 6.26 0.12 -3.81
CA THR A 107 7.66 0.51 -3.57
C THR A 107 7.73 1.74 -2.66
N ASN A 108 6.99 2.81 -2.99
CA ASN A 108 6.96 4.01 -2.16
C ASN A 108 6.36 3.71 -0.77
N LEU A 109 5.34 2.85 -0.70
CA LEU A 109 4.72 2.45 0.56
C LEU A 109 5.73 1.75 1.49
N ARG A 110 6.58 0.86 0.96
CA ARG A 110 7.63 0.17 1.72
C ARG A 110 8.57 1.17 2.40
N GLU A 111 9.08 2.14 1.64
CA GLU A 111 9.98 3.18 2.18
C GLU A 111 9.30 4.04 3.27
N ASN A 112 8.02 4.35 3.08
CA ASN A 112 7.24 5.13 4.04
C ASN A 112 6.95 4.34 5.33
N ILE A 113 6.68 3.03 5.22
CA ILE A 113 6.54 2.13 6.37
C ILE A 113 7.85 2.08 7.16
N ASP A 114 8.98 1.85 6.50
CA ASP A 114 10.29 1.77 7.14
C ASP A 114 10.63 3.09 7.86
N SER A 115 10.40 4.22 7.19
CA SER A 115 10.57 5.56 7.78
C SER A 115 9.65 5.81 8.98
N TYR A 116 8.39 5.34 8.91
CA TYR A 116 7.46 5.45 10.03
C TYR A 116 7.92 4.60 11.23
N MET A 117 8.33 3.36 10.99
CA MET A 117 8.79 2.45 12.03
C MET A 117 10.07 2.94 12.71
N ALA A 118 11.01 3.49 11.93
CA ALA A 118 12.21 4.12 12.46
C ALA A 118 11.88 5.30 13.39
N ARG A 119 10.99 6.20 12.96
CA ARG A 119 10.53 7.35 13.76
C ARG A 119 9.83 6.91 15.05
N LYS A 120 8.97 5.90 14.97
CA LYS A 120 8.26 5.35 16.14
C LYS A 120 9.23 4.74 17.15
N LYS A 121 10.22 3.98 16.70
CA LYS A 121 11.26 3.40 17.55
C LYS A 121 12.06 4.48 18.30
N THR A 122 12.38 5.60 17.65
CA THR A 122 13.06 6.73 18.30
C THR A 122 12.17 7.40 19.35
N ALA A 123 10.88 7.58 19.07
CA ALA A 123 9.92 8.15 20.03
C ALA A 123 9.74 7.26 21.27
N ASP A 124 9.60 5.94 21.08
CA ASP A 124 9.44 4.99 22.18
C ASP A 124 10.69 4.90 23.08
N VAL A 125 11.89 5.20 22.54
CA VAL A 125 13.13 5.27 23.32
C VAL A 125 13.22 6.59 24.09
N ALA A 126 12.82 7.71 23.49
CA ALA A 126 12.86 9.03 24.14
C ALA A 126 11.86 9.15 25.31
N GLU A 127 10.72 8.46 25.25
CA GLU A 127 9.70 8.47 26.32
C GLU A 127 10.06 7.56 27.51
N LYS A 128 11.12 6.75 27.38
CA LYS A 128 11.62 5.85 28.45
C LYS A 128 12.84 6.39 29.19
N ILE A 129 13.26 7.63 28.93
CA ILE A 129 14.40 8.30 29.60
C ILE A 129 13.86 9.34 30.57
#